data_AF-A0A5A7XLN0-F1
#
_entry.id   AF-A0A5A7XLN0-F1
#
_cell.length_a   1.000
_cell.length_b   1.000
_cell.length_c   1.000
_cell.angle_alpha   90.00
_cell.angle_beta   90.00
_cell.angle_gamma   90.00
#
_symmetry.space_group_name_H-M   'P 1'
#
loop_
_entity.id
_entity.type
_entity.pdbx_description
1 polymer ?
#
loop_
_entity_poly.entity_id
_entity_poly.type
_entity_poly.pdbx_seq_one_letter_code
_entity_poly.pdbx_strand_id
1 'polypeptide(L)'
;MAAPNSRRARAARRRTRRVKAAVNDLTVQEWAAIRALWGGCAYCGASDRPLQRDCVMAISRGGRYTLDNVVPACAACNASKCNDEVTAWLRRKRLDERAFLERYVHIRRELLEAAATSVVTDVAPI
;
A
#
# COMPACT_ATOMS: atom_id res chain seq x y z
N MET A 1 -5.58 15.83 -24.87
CA MET A 1 -4.28 15.37 -24.33
C MET A 1 -3.65 16.49 -23.51
N ALA A 2 -3.12 16.21 -22.31
CA ALA A 2 -2.46 17.25 -21.50
C ALA A 2 -1.15 17.68 -22.18
N ALA A 3 -0.93 18.99 -22.30
CA ALA A 3 0.29 19.55 -22.92
C ALA A 3 1.55 18.91 -22.30
N PRO A 4 2.58 18.60 -23.11
CA PRO A 4 3.75 17.83 -22.70
C PRO A 4 4.53 18.46 -21.54
N ASN A 5 4.37 19.78 -21.31
CA ASN A 5 4.97 20.54 -20.21
C ASN A 5 3.97 21.04 -19.15
N SER A 6 2.79 20.44 -19.06
CA SER A 6 1.88 20.72 -17.93
C SER A 6 2.51 20.29 -16.60
N ARG A 7 2.16 21.00 -15.50
CA ARG A 7 2.55 20.60 -14.13
C ARG A 7 2.15 19.14 -13.85
N ARG A 8 0.97 18.72 -14.34
CA ARG A 8 0.46 17.35 -14.23
C ARG A 8 1.35 16.33 -14.96
N ALA A 9 1.77 16.62 -16.20
CA ALA A 9 2.67 15.74 -16.94
C ALA A 9 4.02 15.57 -16.25
N ARG A 10 4.59 16.66 -15.70
CA ARG A 10 5.83 16.59 -14.90
C ARG A 10 5.67 15.75 -13.63
N ALA A 11 4.58 15.95 -12.89
CA ALA A 11 4.29 15.17 -11.68
C ALA A 11 4.14 13.67 -11.99
N ALA A 12 3.43 13.33 -13.07
CA ALA A 12 3.29 11.95 -13.53
C ALA A 12 4.64 11.31 -13.88
N ARG A 13 5.47 11.99 -14.69
CA ARG A 13 6.83 11.52 -15.02
C ARG A 13 7.69 11.29 -13.78
N ARG A 14 7.66 12.21 -12.81
CA ARG A 14 8.39 12.06 -11.53
C ARG A 14 7.89 10.87 -10.73
N ARG A 15 6.57 10.66 -10.68
CA ARG A 15 5.98 9.49 -10.01
C ARG A 15 6.44 8.19 -10.67
N THR A 16 6.35 8.08 -12.00
CA THR A 16 6.79 6.89 -12.74
C THR A 16 8.27 6.57 -12.48
N ARG A 17 9.16 7.57 -12.52
CA ARG A 17 10.58 7.36 -12.23
C ARG A 17 10.82 6.82 -10.82
N ARG A 18 10.12 7.36 -9.82
CA ARG A 18 10.24 6.92 -8.43
C ARG A 18 9.73 5.49 -8.22
N VAL A 19 8.60 5.14 -8.82
CA VAL A 19 8.07 3.78 -8.76
C VAL A 19 9.03 2.79 -9.41
N LYS A 20 9.61 3.14 -10.58
CA LYS A 20 10.60 2.30 -11.25
C LYS A 20 11.89 2.11 -10.46
N ALA A 21 12.30 3.13 -9.68
CA ALA A 21 13.51 3.08 -8.86
C ALA A 21 13.31 2.42 -7.50
N ALA A 22 12.07 2.33 -7.01
CA ALA A 22 11.74 1.67 -5.76
C ALA A 22 11.63 0.15 -5.96
N VAL A 23 11.90 -0.61 -4.91
CA VAL A 23 11.55 -2.04 -4.89
C VAL A 23 10.05 -2.17 -5.07
N ASN A 24 9.67 -3.01 -6.03
CA ASN A 24 8.31 -3.18 -6.51
C ASN A 24 8.10 -4.64 -6.93
N ASP A 25 8.12 -5.51 -5.94
CA ASP A 25 8.05 -6.97 -6.03
C ASP A 25 6.68 -7.53 -5.60
N LEU A 26 5.74 -6.67 -5.18
CA LEU A 26 4.39 -7.10 -4.78
C LEU A 26 3.69 -7.88 -5.90
N THR A 27 3.46 -9.16 -5.64
CA THR A 27 2.80 -10.09 -6.56
C THR A 27 1.28 -9.95 -6.56
N VAL A 28 0.62 -10.59 -7.53
CA VAL A 28 -0.85 -10.60 -7.62
C VAL A 28 -1.46 -11.38 -6.45
N GLN A 29 -0.83 -12.48 -6.06
CA GLN A 29 -1.24 -13.37 -4.98
C GLN A 29 -1.13 -12.67 -3.63
N GLU A 30 -0.01 -12.01 -3.36
CA GLU A 30 0.19 -11.17 -2.19
C GLU A 30 -0.84 -10.04 -2.12
N TRP A 31 -1.14 -9.40 -3.24
CA TRP A 31 -2.20 -8.38 -3.30
C TRP A 31 -3.58 -8.95 -2.95
N ALA A 32 -3.90 -10.16 -3.41
CA ALA A 32 -5.15 -10.83 -3.06
C ALA A 32 -5.20 -11.15 -1.56
N ALA A 33 -4.10 -11.64 -0.97
CA ALA A 33 -3.99 -11.91 0.46
C ALA A 33 -4.15 -10.64 1.30
N ILE A 34 -3.49 -9.54 0.93
CA ILE A 34 -3.67 -8.22 1.55
C ILE A 34 -5.14 -7.83 1.55
N ARG A 35 -5.83 -7.93 0.41
CA ARG A 35 -7.25 -7.57 0.31
C ARG A 35 -8.13 -8.44 1.20
N ALA A 36 -7.87 -9.74 1.27
CA ALA A 36 -8.64 -10.67 2.07
C ALA A 36 -8.53 -10.37 3.57
N LEU A 37 -7.32 -10.16 4.09
CA LEU A 37 -7.10 -9.89 5.52
C LEU A 37 -7.64 -8.53 5.98
N TRP A 38 -7.56 -7.52 5.11
CA TRP A 38 -8.13 -6.21 5.43
C TRP A 38 -9.66 -6.18 5.30
N GLY A 39 -10.24 -6.91 4.36
CA GLY A 39 -11.70 -6.99 4.15
C GLY A 39 -12.35 -5.68 3.67
N GLY A 40 -11.58 -4.64 3.37
CA GLY A 40 -12.07 -3.31 3.00
C GLY A 40 -10.94 -2.29 2.90
N CYS A 41 -11.29 -1.02 2.74
CA CYS A 41 -10.34 0.08 2.82
C CYS A 41 -9.66 0.09 4.20
N ALA A 42 -8.34 0.05 4.23
CA ALA A 42 -7.54 0.05 5.45
C ALA A 42 -7.74 1.28 6.34
N TYR A 43 -8.27 2.36 5.76
CA TYR A 43 -8.46 3.62 6.46
C TYR A 43 -9.90 3.86 6.90
N CYS A 44 -10.86 3.78 5.97
CA CYS A 44 -12.26 4.10 6.27
C CYS A 44 -13.15 2.86 6.41
N GLY A 45 -12.60 1.65 6.30
CA GLY A 45 -13.33 0.38 6.42
C GLY A 45 -14.25 0.03 5.24
N ALA A 46 -14.50 0.95 4.31
CA ALA A 46 -15.44 0.75 3.21
C ALA A 46 -15.02 -0.43 2.29
N SER A 47 -15.95 -1.36 2.07
CA SER A 47 -15.79 -2.54 1.22
C SER A 47 -16.71 -2.52 -0.02
N ASP A 48 -17.58 -1.53 -0.11
CA ASP A 48 -18.58 -1.31 -1.17
C ASP A 48 -18.03 -0.67 -2.45
N ARG A 49 -16.71 -0.53 -2.57
CA ARG A 49 -16.07 0.22 -3.67
C ARG A 49 -14.71 -0.35 -4.07
N PRO A 50 -14.23 -0.05 -5.30
CA PRO A 50 -12.92 -0.49 -5.74
C PRO A 50 -11.78 -0.03 -4.83
N LEU A 51 -10.89 -0.97 -4.50
CA LEU A 51 -9.71 -0.73 -3.68
C LEU A 51 -8.46 -0.64 -4.55
N GLN A 52 -7.62 0.33 -4.23
CA GLN A 52 -6.33 0.59 -4.84
C GLN A 52 -5.22 0.18 -3.88
N ARG A 53 -4.03 -0.08 -4.41
CA ARG A 53 -2.82 -0.26 -3.61
C ARG A 53 -2.29 1.10 -3.18
N ASP A 54 -2.26 1.34 -1.87
CA ASP A 54 -1.61 2.49 -1.27
C ASP A 54 -0.40 2.04 -0.44
N CYS A 55 0.66 2.85 -0.44
CA CYS A 55 1.85 2.59 0.36
C CYS A 55 1.74 3.34 1.68
N VAL A 56 1.78 2.64 2.82
CA VAL A 56 1.72 3.23 4.16
C VAL A 56 2.82 4.28 4.31
N MET A 57 4.07 3.91 4.04
CA MET A 57 5.14 4.85 3.75
C MET A 57 5.13 5.20 2.27
N ALA A 58 4.90 6.46 1.91
CA ALA A 58 4.88 6.88 0.51
C ALA A 58 6.25 6.67 -0.17
N ILE A 59 6.24 6.23 -1.44
CA ILE A 59 7.46 6.04 -2.25
C ILE A 59 8.32 7.32 -2.31
N SER A 60 7.68 8.49 -2.35
CA SER A 60 8.38 9.77 -2.34
C SER A 60 9.17 10.07 -1.06
N ARG A 61 8.95 9.29 -0.01
CA ARG A 61 9.57 9.39 1.32
C ARG A 61 10.39 8.15 1.68
N GLY A 62 10.72 7.30 0.69
CA GLY A 62 11.54 6.09 0.89
C GLY A 62 10.74 4.78 0.99
N GLY A 63 9.41 4.82 0.86
CA GLY A 63 8.59 3.62 0.84
C GLY A 63 8.80 2.74 -0.39
N ARG A 64 8.42 1.46 -0.26
CA ARG A 64 8.52 0.42 -1.29
C ARG A 64 7.14 -0.11 -1.67
N TYR A 65 7.04 -0.77 -2.82
CA TYR A 65 5.80 -1.38 -3.28
C TYR A 65 5.87 -2.89 -3.03
N THR A 66 5.93 -3.24 -1.76
CA THR A 66 6.19 -4.58 -1.20
C THR A 66 5.00 -5.06 -0.37
N LEU A 67 4.96 -6.36 -0.09
CA LEU A 67 3.96 -7.03 0.76
C LEU A 67 3.73 -6.30 2.10
N ASP A 68 4.80 -5.79 2.69
CA ASP A 68 4.81 -5.30 4.06
C ASP A 68 4.49 -3.80 4.18
N ASN A 69 4.44 -3.05 3.08
CA ASN A 69 4.17 -1.60 3.05
C ASN A 69 2.86 -1.24 2.31
N VAL A 70 2.28 -2.16 1.53
CA VAL A 70 1.07 -1.90 0.76
C VAL A 70 -0.19 -2.29 1.52
N VAL A 71 -1.19 -1.40 1.51
CA VAL A 71 -2.53 -1.62 2.08
C VAL A 71 -3.61 -1.30 1.04
N PRO A 72 -4.81 -1.89 1.15
CA PRO A 72 -5.91 -1.54 0.28
C PRO A 72 -6.55 -0.22 0.70
N ALA A 73 -6.74 0.70 -0.23
CA ALA A 73 -7.35 2.00 0.04
C ALA A 73 -8.36 2.36 -1.04
N CYS A 74 -9.50 2.91 -0.66
CA CYS A 74 -10.43 3.47 -1.64
C CYS A 74 -9.85 4.73 -2.30
N ALA A 75 -10.37 5.09 -3.48
CA ALA A 75 -9.90 6.25 -4.24
C ALA A 75 -9.90 7.56 -3.43
N ALA A 76 -10.94 7.78 -2.60
CA ALA A 76 -11.05 8.98 -1.78
C ALA A 76 -9.97 9.06 -0.68
N CYS A 77 -9.74 7.97 0.06
CA CYS A 77 -8.69 7.92 1.09
C CYS A 77 -7.29 8.01 0.47
N ASN A 78 -7.03 7.25 -0.58
CA ASN A 78 -5.73 7.24 -1.26
C ASN A 78 -5.38 8.64 -1.81
N ALA A 79 -6.32 9.30 -2.49
CA ALA A 79 -6.13 10.66 -2.97
C ALA A 79 -5.95 11.67 -1.82
N SER A 80 -6.69 11.51 -0.72
CA SER A 80 -6.60 12.40 0.44
C SER A 80 -5.29 12.25 1.22
N LYS A 81 -4.74 11.04 1.31
CA LYS A 81 -3.43 10.77 1.93
C LYS A 81 -2.29 11.22 1.03
N CYS A 82 -2.38 10.92 -0.26
CA CYS A 82 -1.36 11.26 -1.24
C CYS A 82 0.04 10.79 -0.80
N ASN A 83 0.91 11.73 -0.42
CA ASN A 83 2.28 11.49 0.00
C ASN A 83 2.54 11.87 1.46
N ASP A 84 1.48 12.13 2.22
CA ASP A 84 1.56 12.40 3.65
C ASP A 84 2.00 11.14 4.41
N GLU A 85 2.62 11.38 5.55
CA GLU A 85 2.91 10.34 6.52
C GLU A 85 1.58 9.85 7.15
N VAL A 86 1.43 8.54 7.29
CA VAL A 86 0.14 7.92 7.57
C VAL A 86 -0.45 8.37 8.91
N THR A 87 0.36 8.45 9.97
CA THR A 87 -0.13 8.81 11.31
C THR A 87 -0.54 10.28 11.37
N ALA A 88 0.26 11.19 10.81
CA ALA A 88 -0.10 12.60 10.67
C ALA A 88 -1.39 12.79 9.86
N TRP A 89 -1.55 12.03 8.77
CA TRP A 89 -2.76 12.05 7.96
C TRP A 89 -3.99 11.52 8.71
N LEU A 90 -3.86 10.39 9.43
CA LEU A 90 -4.93 9.80 10.24
C LEU A 90 -5.42 10.79 11.30
N ARG A 91 -4.49 11.42 12.04
CA ARG A 91 -4.81 12.48 13.01
C ARG A 91 -5.56 13.64 12.38
N ARG A 92 -5.09 14.13 11.22
CA ARG A 92 -5.74 15.22 10.47
C ARG A 92 -7.14 14.84 9.98
N LYS A 93 -7.37 13.57 9.63
CA LYS A 93 -8.67 13.03 9.22
C LYS A 93 -9.57 12.62 10.39
N ARG A 94 -9.09 12.70 11.63
CA ARG A 94 -9.78 12.23 12.85
C ARG A 94 -10.17 10.74 12.74
N LEU A 95 -9.30 9.95 12.11
CA LEU A 95 -9.41 8.50 12.08
C LEU A 95 -8.63 7.90 13.26
N ASP A 96 -9.02 6.70 13.69
CA ASP A 96 -8.37 6.01 14.81
C ASP A 96 -6.97 5.50 14.40
N GLU A 97 -5.95 6.28 14.76
CA GLU A 97 -4.55 5.96 14.49
C GLU A 97 -4.11 4.67 15.18
N ARG A 98 -4.52 4.48 16.44
CA ARG A 98 -4.10 3.31 17.22
C ARG A 98 -4.67 2.04 16.61
N ALA A 99 -5.97 2.03 16.33
CA ALA A 99 -6.62 0.88 15.71
C ALA A 99 -6.01 0.54 14.34
N PHE A 100 -5.64 1.56 13.55
CA PHE A 100 -4.93 1.33 12.29
C PHE A 100 -3.56 0.67 12.51
N LEU A 101 -2.74 1.20 13.41
CA LEU A 101 -1.38 0.71 13.64
C LEU A 101 -1.36 -0.71 14.22
N GLU A 102 -2.23 -1.00 15.19
CA GLU A 102 -2.38 -2.33 15.78
C GLU A 102 -2.77 -3.35 14.70
N ARG A 103 -3.79 -3.02 13.89
CA ARG A 103 -4.24 -3.88 12.80
C ARG A 103 -3.19 -4.05 11.70
N TYR A 104 -2.46 -2.97 11.37
CA TYR A 104 -1.41 -3.01 10.36
C TYR A 104 -0.26 -3.92 10.79
N VAL A 105 0.20 -3.84 12.05
CA VAL A 105 1.25 -4.72 12.57
C VAL A 105 0.80 -6.18 12.56
N HIS A 106 -0.43 -6.45 13.00
CA HIS A 106 -0.99 -7.80 13.03
C HIS A 106 -1.08 -8.42 11.63
N ILE A 107 -1.74 -7.74 10.68
CA ILE A 107 -1.88 -8.24 9.29
C ILE A 107 -0.50 -8.38 8.62
N ARG A 108 0.41 -7.43 8.82
CA ARG A 108 1.77 -7.50 8.27
C ARG A 108 2.51 -8.74 8.76
N ARG A 109 2.37 -9.09 10.04
CA ARG A 109 2.98 -10.30 10.61
C ARG A 109 2.42 -11.55 9.93
N GLU A 110 1.09 -11.67 9.83
CA GLU A 110 0.45 -12.83 9.20
C GLU A 110 0.87 -12.99 7.73
N LEU A 111 0.93 -11.89 6.98
CA LEU A 111 1.36 -11.90 5.58
C LEU A 111 2.81 -12.37 5.43
N LEU A 112 3.72 -11.88 6.28
CA LEU A 112 5.13 -12.26 6.25
C LEU A 112 5.35 -13.72 6.67
N GLU A 113 4.63 -14.20 7.68
CA GLU A 113 4.66 -15.60 8.12
C GLU A 113 4.13 -16.55 7.02
N ALA A 114 3.03 -16.16 6.36
CA ALA A 114 2.49 -16.91 5.23
C ALA A 114 3.45 -16.95 4.04
N ALA A 115 4.02 -15.79 3.66
CA ALA A 115 4.99 -15.71 2.57
C ALA A 115 6.27 -16.51 2.85
N ALA A 116 6.77 -16.48 4.09
CA ALA A 116 7.93 -17.28 4.49
C ALA A 116 7.64 -18.78 4.40
N THR A 117 6.44 -19.22 4.79
CA THR A 117 6.04 -20.63 4.73
C THR A 117 5.96 -21.13 3.28
N SER A 118 5.45 -20.31 2.36
CA SER A 118 5.39 -20.66 0.92
C SER A 118 6.79 -20.82 0.29
N VAL A 119 7.78 -20.05 0.73
CA VAL A 119 9.17 -20.19 0.25
C VAL A 119 9.79 -21.51 0.72
N VAL A 120 9.48 -21.96 1.93
CA VAL A 120 10.03 -23.21 2.49
C VAL A 120 9.45 -24.44 1.78
N THR A 121 8.20 -24.39 1.34
CA THR A 121 7.58 -25.53 0.62
C THR A 121 8.07 -25.72 -0.82
N ASP A 122 8.62 -24.68 -1.46
CA ASP A 122 9.16 -24.76 -2.83
C ASP A 122 10.60 -25.29 -2.88
N VAL A 123 11.29 -25.42 -1.74
CA VAL A 123 12.62 -26.05 -1.66
C VAL A 123 12.44 -27.52 -1.25
N ALA A 124 12.08 -28.37 -2.21
CA ALA A 124 12.10 -29.82 -1.98
C ALA A 124 13.55 -30.32 -1.77
N PRO A 125 13.80 -31.25 -0.83
CA PRO A 125 15.12 -31.83 -0.65
C PRO A 125 15.53 -32.66 -1.87
N ILE A 126 16.76 -32.45 -2.34
CA ILE A 126 17.43 -33.19 -3.43
C ILE A 126 17.61 -34.67 -3.03
#